data_AF-A0A1J3CQP6-F1
#
_entry.id   AF-A0A1J3CQP6-F1
#
_cell.length_a   1.000
_cell.length_b   1.000
_cell.length_c   1.000
_cell.angle_alpha   90.00
_cell.angle_beta   90.00
_cell.angle_gamma   90.00
#
_symmetry.space_group_name_H-M   'P 1'
#
loop_
_entity.id
_entity.type
_entity.pdbx_description
1 polymer ?
#
loop_
_entity_poly.entity_id
_entity_poly.type
_entity_poly.pdbx_seq_one_letter_code
_entity_poly.pdbx_strand_id
1 'polypeptide(L)'
;VYKPNLSRLKQKLLMRVGSCHVASPFAQLGEEAWRQKNEDNITSEAIRKQRVAYVTVLHSSEAYVCGAIALGQSIRQSGSNKDMILLHDQSITNRSLIGLSSAGWTLRLIDRIR
;
A
#
# COMPACT_ATOMS: atom_id res chain seq x y z
N VAL A 1 -24.74 0.78 -18.47
CA VAL A 1 -24.71 0.20 -17.10
C VAL A 1 -23.77 -0.99 -17.09
N TYR A 2 -22.81 -1.05 -16.15
CA TYR A 2 -21.84 -2.15 -16.06
C TYR A 2 -22.52 -3.46 -15.62
N LYS A 3 -22.20 -4.59 -16.29
CA LYS A 3 -22.68 -5.93 -15.94
C LYS A 3 -21.50 -6.80 -15.46
N PRO A 4 -21.40 -7.11 -14.17
CA PRO A 4 -20.29 -7.92 -13.64
C PRO A 4 -20.42 -9.40 -14.05
N ASN A 5 -19.28 -10.07 -14.21
CA ASN A 5 -19.23 -11.52 -14.41
C ASN A 5 -19.43 -12.25 -13.07
N LEU A 6 -20.57 -12.92 -12.92
CA LEU A 6 -20.99 -13.56 -11.66
C LEU A 6 -20.08 -14.72 -11.24
N SER A 7 -19.59 -15.52 -12.20
CA SER A 7 -18.69 -16.65 -11.92
C SER A 7 -17.37 -16.18 -11.31
N ARG A 8 -16.80 -15.11 -11.89
CA ARG A 8 -15.56 -14.50 -11.38
C ARG A 8 -15.75 -13.83 -10.02
N LEU A 9 -16.91 -13.20 -9.81
CA LEU A 9 -17.25 -12.57 -8.52
C LEU A 9 -17.37 -13.61 -7.41
N LYS A 10 -18.06 -14.74 -7.67
CA LYS A 10 -18.20 -15.84 -6.70
C LYS A 10 -16.85 -16.41 -6.29
N GLN A 11 -15.93 -16.60 -7.24
CA GLN A 11 -14.57 -17.08 -6.95
C GLN A 11 -13.80 -16.09 -6.06
N LYS A 12 -13.94 -14.77 -6.29
CA LYS A 12 -13.30 -13.74 -5.46
C LYS A 12 -13.85 -13.70 -4.03
N LEU A 13 -15.15 -13.91 -3.85
CA LEU A 13 -15.79 -13.95 -2.52
C LEU A 13 -15.38 -15.19 -1.70
N LEU A 14 -15.00 -16.29 -2.35
CA LEU A 14 -14.53 -17.51 -1.70
C LEU A 14 -13.04 -17.47 -1.32
N MET A 15 -12.28 -16.50 -1.83
CA MET A 15 -10.89 -16.32 -1.42
C MET A 15 -10.86 -15.83 0.03
N ARG A 16 -10.05 -16.50 0.88
CA ARG A 16 -9.77 -15.98 2.22
C ARG A 16 -9.22 -14.56 2.11
N VAL A 17 -9.62 -13.71 3.04
CA VAL A 17 -8.99 -12.40 3.21
C VAL A 17 -7.49 -12.67 3.38
N GLY A 18 -6.71 -12.22 2.41
CA GLY A 18 -5.26 -12.36 2.46
C GLY A 18 -4.75 -11.72 3.75
N SER A 19 -3.82 -12.38 4.42
CA SER A 19 -3.21 -11.76 5.59
C SER A 19 -2.57 -10.44 5.13
N CYS A 20 -2.87 -9.32 5.78
CA CYS A 20 -2.27 -8.02 5.48
C CYS A 20 -0.77 -7.92 5.83
N HIS A 21 -0.11 -9.09 5.94
CA HIS A 21 1.33 -9.20 6.08
C HIS A 21 1.99 -8.80 4.76
N VAL A 22 3.00 -7.94 4.89
CA VAL A 22 3.92 -7.62 3.80
C VAL A 22 4.47 -8.94 3.27
N ALA A 23 4.45 -9.10 1.94
CA ALA A 23 4.99 -10.29 1.30
C ALA A 23 6.41 -10.54 1.82
N SER A 24 6.70 -11.78 2.21
CA SER A 24 8.04 -12.17 2.64
C SER A 24 9.05 -11.77 1.56
N PRO A 25 10.29 -11.36 1.90
CA PRO A 25 11.36 -11.14 0.93
C PRO A 25 11.62 -12.36 0.03
N PHE A 26 11.11 -13.53 0.45
CA PHE A 26 11.13 -14.82 -0.23
C PHE A 26 10.06 -15.03 -1.31
N ALA A 27 9.36 -14.00 -1.78
CA ALA A 27 8.76 -14.02 -3.12
C ALA A 27 9.89 -14.03 -4.20
N GLN A 28 10.75 -15.05 -4.14
CA GLN A 28 11.98 -15.23 -4.90
C GLN A 28 11.76 -15.98 -6.23
N LEU A 29 10.54 -16.46 -6.52
CA LEU A 29 10.28 -17.18 -7.78
C LEU A 29 10.00 -16.25 -8.98
N GLY A 30 10.65 -15.08 -9.00
CA GLY A 30 10.60 -14.13 -10.09
C GLY A 30 11.88 -13.31 -10.08
N GLU A 31 12.73 -13.52 -11.10
CA GLU A 31 13.93 -12.72 -11.35
C GLU A 31 13.52 -11.28 -11.67
N GLU A 32 13.35 -10.47 -10.64
CA GLU A 32 13.08 -9.05 -10.82
C GLU A 32 14.40 -8.28 -10.96
N ALA A 33 14.59 -7.66 -12.13
CA ALA A 33 15.82 -7.00 -12.58
C ALA A 33 16.33 -5.85 -11.68
N TRP A 34 15.51 -5.34 -10.75
CA TRP A 34 15.88 -4.28 -9.80
C TRP A 34 16.54 -4.80 -8.52
N ARG A 35 16.65 -6.12 -8.31
CA ARG A 35 17.46 -6.66 -7.19
C ARG A 35 18.94 -6.57 -7.54
N GLN A 36 19.70 -5.84 -6.74
CA GLN A 36 21.15 -5.95 -6.74
C GLN A 36 21.52 -7.40 -6.39
N LYS A 37 22.15 -8.11 -7.34
CA LYS A 37 22.82 -9.40 -7.14
C LYS A 37 24.03 -9.21 -6.23
N ASN A 38 23.82 -8.90 -4.96
CA ASN A 38 24.85 -9.10 -3.95
C ASN A 38 24.48 -10.39 -3.23
N GLU A 39 24.78 -11.48 -3.93
CA GLU A 39 25.03 -12.77 -3.30
C GLU A 39 26.20 -12.58 -2.32
N ASP A 40 26.07 -13.24 -1.18
CA ASP A 40 27.12 -13.45 -0.18
C ASP A 40 27.34 -12.31 0.83
N ASN A 41 26.77 -12.52 2.03
CA ASN A 41 26.93 -11.76 3.28
C ASN A 41 25.88 -10.70 3.62
N ILE A 42 24.60 -10.97 3.34
CA ILE A 42 23.52 -10.29 4.07
C ILE A 42 23.46 -10.92 5.48
N THR A 43 24.13 -10.29 6.45
CA THR A 43 24.00 -10.66 7.86
C THR A 43 22.52 -10.62 8.27
N SER A 44 22.13 -11.46 9.24
CA SER A 44 20.75 -11.51 9.76
C SER A 44 20.24 -10.14 10.25
N GLU A 45 21.15 -9.22 10.58
CA GLU A 45 20.88 -7.83 10.92
C GLU A 45 20.47 -6.94 9.73
N ALA A 46 21.03 -7.19 8.54
CA ALA A 46 20.68 -6.46 7.32
C ALA A 46 19.29 -6.88 6.79
N ILE A 47 18.91 -8.16 6.95
CA ILE A 47 17.54 -8.64 6.71
C ILE A 47 16.56 -7.99 7.71
N ARG A 48 16.95 -7.85 8.98
CA ARG A 48 16.16 -7.20 10.04
C ARG A 48 15.97 -5.68 9.82
N LYS A 49 16.83 -5.04 9.03
CA LYS A 49 16.76 -3.60 8.69
C LYS A 49 16.06 -3.32 7.35
N GLN A 50 15.29 -4.25 6.80
CA GLN A 50 14.43 -3.93 5.65
C GLN A 50 13.41 -2.86 6.04
N ARG A 51 13.66 -1.63 5.60
CA ARG A 51 12.74 -0.52 5.72
C ARG A 51 11.54 -0.80 4.81
N VAL A 52 10.42 -1.17 5.42
CA VAL A 52 9.18 -1.50 4.73
C VAL A 52 8.10 -0.49 5.10
N ALA A 53 7.30 -0.10 4.11
CA ALA A 53 6.21 0.85 4.29
C ALA A 53 4.94 0.35 3.59
N TYR A 54 3.79 0.70 4.14
CA TYR A 54 2.52 0.63 3.42
C TYR A 54 2.41 1.87 2.55
N VAL A 55 2.11 1.68 1.26
CA VAL A 55 1.96 2.78 0.31
C VAL A 55 0.59 2.71 -0.34
N THR A 56 -0.08 3.85 -0.43
CA THR A 56 -1.29 4.01 -1.23
C THR A 56 -1.21 5.28 -2.07
N VAL A 57 -2.00 5.35 -3.13
CA VAL A 57 -2.00 6.47 -4.08
C VAL A 57 -3.43 6.98 -4.25
N LEU A 58 -3.61 8.29 -4.07
CA LEU A 58 -4.85 9.00 -4.38
C LEU A 58 -4.62 9.94 -5.57
N HIS A 59 -5.43 9.82 -6.61
CA HIS A 59 -5.31 10.69 -7.77
C HIS A 59 -6.68 10.93 -8.39
N SER A 60 -6.78 11.98 -9.20
CA SER A 60 -7.96 12.36 -9.99
C SER A 60 -9.23 12.76 -9.22
N SER A 61 -9.45 12.31 -7.98
CA SER A 61 -10.68 12.56 -7.22
C SER A 61 -10.52 12.33 -5.72
N GLU A 62 -11.26 13.11 -4.92
CA GLU A 62 -11.38 12.91 -3.47
C GLU A 62 -12.32 11.77 -3.06
N ALA A 63 -13.00 11.11 -4.02
CA ALA A 63 -13.93 10.02 -3.73
C ALA A 63 -13.30 8.85 -2.95
N TYR A 64 -11.96 8.72 -3.01
CA TYR A 64 -11.20 7.67 -2.35
C TYR A 64 -10.61 8.08 -0.98
N VAL A 65 -10.81 9.33 -0.54
CA VAL A 65 -10.23 9.85 0.72
C VAL A 65 -10.74 9.07 1.93
N CYS A 66 -12.04 8.81 2.02
CA CYS A 66 -12.61 8.05 3.13
C CYS A 66 -12.08 6.60 3.18
N GLY A 67 -11.86 6.00 2.01
CA GLY A 67 -11.24 4.67 1.89
C GLY A 67 -9.79 4.67 2.38
N ALA A 68 -9.00 5.69 2.04
CA ALA A 68 -7.63 5.83 2.52
C ALA A 68 -7.56 6.08 4.04
N ILE A 69 -8.50 6.85 4.60
CA ILE A 69 -8.60 7.04 6.06
C ILE A 69 -8.90 5.69 6.74
N ALA A 70 -9.93 4.98 6.28
CA ALA A 70 -10.32 3.68 6.82
C ALA A 70 -9.18 2.65 6.71
N LEU A 71 -8.46 2.64 5.58
CA LEU A 71 -7.28 1.81 5.37
C LEU A 71 -6.20 2.14 6.40
N GLY A 72 -5.84 3.41 6.55
CA GLY A 72 -4.79 3.83 7.48
C GLY A 72 -5.11 3.46 8.93
N GLN A 73 -6.36 3.68 9.34
CA GLN A 73 -6.83 3.31 10.68
C GLN A 73 -6.83 1.79 10.88
N SER A 74 -7.26 0.99 9.89
CA SER A 74 -7.24 -0.48 10.01
C SER A 74 -5.82 -1.05 10.16
N ILE A 75 -4.84 -0.50 9.43
CA ILE A 75 -3.43 -0.88 9.57
C ILE A 75 -2.92 -0.58 10.98
N ARG A 76 -3.23 0.60 11.54
CA ARG A 76 -2.86 0.95 12.92
C ARG A 76 -3.54 0.04 13.95
N GLN A 77 -4.82 -0.25 13.77
CA GLN A 77 -5.57 -1.15 14.65
C GLN A 77 -5.04 -2.60 14.62
N SER A 78 -4.43 -3.03 13.53
CA SER A 78 -3.74 -4.33 13.46
C SER A 78 -2.45 -4.42 14.29
N GLY A 79 -2.03 -3.32 14.95
CA GLY A 79 -0.78 -3.25 15.71
C GLY A 79 0.46 -2.95 14.86
N SER A 80 0.28 -2.56 13.60
CA SER A 80 1.39 -2.25 12.71
C SER A 80 2.04 -0.91 13.05
N ASN A 81 3.36 -0.94 13.27
CA ASN A 81 4.21 0.23 13.49
C ASN A 81 5.04 0.61 12.26
N LYS A 82 4.81 -0.03 11.11
CA LYS A 82 5.52 0.28 9.86
C LYS A 82 5.18 1.68 9.37
N ASP A 83 6.07 2.23 8.56
CA ASP A 83 5.84 3.50 7.91
C ASP A 83 4.63 3.42 6.96
N MET A 84 3.92 4.53 6.84
CA MET A 84 2.74 4.66 5.99
C MET A 84 2.88 5.90 5.14
N ILE A 85 2.91 5.73 3.82
CA ILE A 85 3.10 6.81 2.86
C ILE A 85 1.87 6.87 1.95
N LEU A 86 1.32 8.07 1.76
CA LEU A 86 0.24 8.32 0.83
C LEU A 86 0.73 9.28 -0.25
N LEU A 87 0.76 8.79 -1.49
CA LEU A 87 1.06 9.62 -2.65
C LEU A 87 -0.23 10.29 -3.12
N HIS A 88 -0.22 11.59 -3.36
CA HIS A 88 -1.38 12.29 -3.89
C HIS A 88 -1.00 13.29 -4.99
N ASP A 89 -1.94 13.62 -5.87
CA ASP A 89 -1.80 14.74 -6.80
C ASP A 89 -2.47 16.01 -6.24
N GLN A 90 -2.52 17.06 -7.06
CA GLN A 90 -3.14 18.35 -6.74
C GLN A 90 -4.67 18.30 -6.64
N SER A 91 -5.32 17.16 -6.93
CA SER A 91 -6.78 17.05 -6.85
C SER A 91 -7.31 16.91 -5.42
N ILE A 92 -6.44 16.68 -4.43
CA ILE A 92 -6.81 16.49 -3.04
C ILE A 92 -6.76 17.82 -2.28
N THR A 93 -7.88 18.20 -1.66
CA THR A 93 -8.01 19.46 -0.94
C THR A 93 -7.28 19.42 0.40
N ASN A 94 -6.91 20.61 0.91
CA ASN A 94 -6.24 20.72 2.21
C ASN A 94 -7.04 20.10 3.37
N ARG A 95 -8.38 20.18 3.33
CA ARG A 95 -9.24 19.54 4.33
C ARG A 95 -9.04 18.01 4.33
N SER A 96 -9.01 17.41 3.16
CA SER A 96 -8.76 15.97 3.00
C SER A 96 -7.34 15.60 3.43
N LEU A 97 -6.33 16.40 3.10
CA LEU A 97 -4.94 16.17 3.54
C LEU A 97 -4.82 16.15 5.07
N ILE A 98 -5.48 17.07 5.78
CA ILE A 98 -5.52 17.05 7.24
C ILE A 98 -6.11 15.72 7.74
N GLY A 99 -7.25 15.29 7.18
CA GLY A 99 -7.88 14.01 7.56
C GLY A 99 -6.98 12.79 7.29
N LEU A 100 -6.27 12.78 6.17
CA LEU A 100 -5.32 11.71 5.82
C LEU A 100 -4.12 11.70 6.77
N SER A 101 -3.57 12.87 7.11
CA SER A 101 -2.50 13.00 8.10
C SER A 101 -2.94 12.49 9.47
N SER A 102 -4.13 12.88 9.94
CA SER A 102 -4.71 12.39 11.19
C SER A 102 -4.97 10.88 11.19
N ALA A 103 -5.18 10.26 10.02
CA ALA A 103 -5.30 8.81 9.88
C ALA A 103 -3.94 8.08 9.94
N GLY A 104 -2.82 8.81 10.06
CA GLY A 104 -1.48 8.27 10.23
C GLY A 104 -0.66 8.15 8.94
N TRP A 105 -1.08 8.81 7.85
CA TRP A 105 -0.36 8.84 6.59
C TRP A 105 0.71 9.94 6.54
N THR A 106 1.90 9.59 6.05
CA THR A 106 2.89 10.57 5.59
C THR A 106 2.59 10.94 4.15
N LEU A 107 2.22 12.20 3.91
CA LEU A 107 1.75 12.67 2.62
C LEU A 107 2.92 13.05 1.70
N ARG A 108 2.85 12.64 0.43
CA ARG A 108 3.81 13.00 -0.62
C ARG A 108 3.05 13.45 -1.87
N LEU A 109 3.24 14.69 -2.26
CA LEU A 109 2.74 15.20 -3.53
C LEU A 109 3.54 14.57 -4.68
N ILE A 110 2.84 14.11 -5.71
CA ILE A 110 3.42 13.55 -6.93
C ILE A 110 2.82 14.21 -8.17
N ASP A 111 3.62 14.28 -9.23
CA ASP A 111 3.15 14.63 -10.56
C ASP A 111 2.75 13.37 -11.33
N ARG A 112 1.63 13.44 -12.04
CA ARG A 112 1.16 12.34 -12.87
C ARG A 112 1.92 12.32 -14.18
N ILE A 113 2.37 11.13 -14.59
CA ILE A 113 2.78 10.89 -15.98
C ILE A 113 1.52 10.90 -16.84
N ARG A 114 1.50 11.73 -17.89
CA ARG A 114 0.37 11.88 -18.81
C ARG A 114 0.57 11.05 -20.07
#